data_AF-A0A8H6Y8X4-F1
#
_entry.id   AF-A0A8H6Y8X4-F1
#
_cell.length_a   1.000
_cell.length_b   1.000
_cell.length_c   1.000
_cell.angle_alpha   90.00
_cell.angle_beta   90.00
_cell.angle_gamma   90.00
#
_symmetry.space_group_name_H-M   'P 1'
#
loop_
_entity.id
_entity.type
_entity.pdbx_description
1 polymer ?
#
loop_
_entity_poly.entity_id
_entity_poly.type
_entity_poly.pdbx_seq_one_letter_code
_entity_poly.pdbx_strand_id
1 'polypeptide(L)'
;MSTVAPFSPASLLVFHILFHVALALNSAFVRRVSFAPLAAILIYLLLNTSTEHLTQNWLTGHMLVIELLTASDYLLVTDAHEELRQSSSVASISAAPFPERLQWALKLTLNPRGIGWLHEPTAALPPKPTASRPSFLITQALHLAFYIALLLVVGRATSSIPTLHKGSPGLGMLVSGGVFFDCFLSVWVCGILTTARIFSTPGSMHILSGNSEESFGTKFFALLLSHAKLVAHRVMGLRPGSTMSAYAVVITLEDIAIATGKKLGLNSRVWKAAGYVWVLTWLTLSVPIWMDKQIAAGFMDMKSKGGMTLKFAALGDLYIDM
;
A
#
# COMPACT_ATOMS: atom_id res chain seq x y z
N MET A 1 12.08 26.62 -16.14
CA MET A 1 11.44 25.32 -15.86
C MET A 1 12.56 24.34 -15.60
N SER A 2 12.73 23.85 -14.37
CA SER A 2 13.66 22.77 -14.09
C SER A 2 13.19 21.52 -14.84
N THR A 3 14.04 20.99 -15.71
CA THR A 3 13.74 19.77 -16.47
C THR A 3 13.73 18.60 -15.49
N VAL A 4 12.54 18.08 -15.17
CA VAL A 4 12.38 16.84 -14.40
C VAL A 4 12.93 15.69 -15.25
N ALA A 5 13.74 14.82 -14.66
CA ALA A 5 14.31 13.69 -15.40
C ALA A 5 13.23 12.63 -15.70
N PRO A 6 13.40 11.80 -16.74
CA PRO A 6 12.50 10.67 -16.95
C PRO A 6 12.67 9.63 -15.82
N PHE A 7 11.56 9.02 -15.41
CA PHE A 7 11.58 7.91 -14.44
C PHE A 7 12.42 6.75 -14.98
N SER A 8 13.30 6.20 -14.14
CA SER A 8 14.24 5.13 -14.50
C SER A 8 13.89 3.83 -13.78
N PRO A 9 13.25 2.85 -14.46
CA PRO A 9 13.00 1.53 -13.88
C PRO A 9 14.28 0.81 -13.43
N ALA A 10 15.41 1.08 -14.10
CA ALA A 10 16.70 0.54 -13.71
C ALA A 10 17.15 1.01 -12.33
N SER A 11 16.90 2.28 -11.98
CA SER A 11 17.24 2.82 -10.65
C SER A 11 16.39 2.18 -9.55
N LEU A 12 15.10 1.92 -9.83
CA LEU A 12 14.22 1.20 -8.91
C LEU A 12 14.68 -0.26 -8.73
N LEU A 13 15.10 -0.93 -9.81
CA LEU A 13 15.66 -2.28 -9.73
C LEU A 13 16.94 -2.31 -8.89
N VAL A 14 17.83 -1.33 -9.07
CA VAL A 14 19.05 -1.18 -8.26
C VAL A 14 18.69 -1.00 -6.78
N PHE A 15 17.71 -0.14 -6.46
CA PHE A 15 17.19 -0.02 -5.09
C PHE A 15 16.77 -1.37 -4.52
N HIS A 16 15.94 -2.14 -5.24
CA HIS A 16 15.49 -3.44 -4.74
C HIS A 16 16.65 -4.40 -4.51
N ILE A 17 17.61 -4.50 -5.44
CA ILE A 17 18.78 -5.37 -5.26
C ILE A 17 19.55 -4.97 -3.99
N LEU A 18 19.85 -3.68 -3.84
CA LEU A 18 20.58 -3.16 -2.67
C LEU A 18 19.80 -3.35 -1.37
N PHE A 19 18.48 -3.16 -1.37
CA PHE A 19 17.63 -3.35 -0.21
C PHE A 19 17.65 -4.80 0.28
N HIS A 20 17.49 -5.78 -0.62
CA HIS A 20 17.53 -7.20 -0.24
C HIS A 20 18.91 -7.64 0.23
N VAL A 21 19.98 -7.12 -0.40
CA VAL A 21 21.35 -7.36 0.06
C VAL A 21 21.56 -6.78 1.45
N ALA A 22 21.18 -5.51 1.67
CA ALA A 22 21.27 -4.85 2.97
C ALA A 22 20.52 -5.64 4.04
N LEU A 23 19.28 -6.06 3.76
CA LEU A 23 18.46 -6.85 4.67
C LEU A 23 19.08 -8.22 5.01
N ALA A 24 19.86 -8.81 4.11
CA ALA A 24 20.56 -10.07 4.32
C ALA A 24 21.89 -9.93 5.10
N LEU A 25 22.36 -8.72 5.38
CA LEU A 25 23.58 -8.49 6.17
C LEU A 25 23.34 -8.78 7.65
N ASN A 26 24.31 -9.46 8.27
CA ASN A 26 24.17 -9.94 9.66
C ASN A 26 24.24 -8.81 10.69
N SER A 27 25.00 -7.75 10.41
CA SER A 27 25.19 -6.64 11.34
C SER A 27 24.04 -5.63 11.28
N ALA A 28 23.33 -5.45 12.40
CA ALA A 28 22.28 -4.44 12.55
C ALA A 28 22.78 -3.02 12.27
N PHE A 29 24.02 -2.71 12.65
CA PHE A 29 24.64 -1.41 12.35
C PHE A 29 24.78 -1.19 10.84
N VAL A 30 25.27 -2.19 10.11
CA VAL A 30 25.44 -2.08 8.65
C VAL A 30 24.09 -1.97 7.94
N ARG A 31 23.06 -2.70 8.40
CA ARG A 31 21.68 -2.55 7.92
C ARG A 31 21.19 -1.11 8.06
N ARG A 32 21.37 -0.53 9.26
CA ARG A 32 20.96 0.86 9.56
C ARG A 32 21.67 1.88 8.69
N VAL A 33 22.99 1.76 8.55
CA VAL A 33 23.78 2.67 7.70
C VAL A 33 23.39 2.55 6.23
N SER A 34 23.04 1.34 5.77
CA SER A 34 22.58 1.10 4.40
C SER A 34 21.26 1.80 4.05
N PHE A 35 20.46 2.21 5.04
CA PHE A 35 19.20 2.92 4.79
C PHE A 35 19.42 4.28 4.12
N ALA A 36 20.44 5.05 4.54
CA ALA A 36 20.66 6.41 4.02
C ALA A 36 20.83 6.47 2.48
N PRO A 37 21.70 5.67 1.85
CA PRO A 37 21.79 5.66 0.38
C PRO A 37 20.53 5.10 -0.30
N LEU A 38 19.85 4.12 0.30
CA LEU A 38 18.59 3.59 -0.22
C LEU A 38 17.49 4.66 -0.23
N ALA A 39 17.35 5.40 0.87
CA ALA A 39 16.42 6.50 1.00
C ALA A 39 16.74 7.62 0.00
N ALA A 40 18.02 7.93 -0.22
CA ALA A 40 18.43 8.92 -1.21
C ALA A 40 17.99 8.53 -2.63
N ILE A 41 18.11 7.25 -3.02
CA ILE A 41 17.63 6.76 -4.32
C ILE A 41 16.11 6.96 -4.44
N LEU A 42 15.33 6.54 -3.44
CA LEU A 42 13.87 6.66 -3.47
C LEU A 42 13.40 8.12 -3.46
N ILE A 43 14.02 8.97 -2.65
CA ILE A 43 13.71 10.41 -2.59
C ILE A 43 14.08 11.09 -3.91
N TYR A 44 15.21 10.73 -4.52
CA TYR A 44 15.57 11.22 -5.85
C TYR A 44 14.52 10.84 -6.89
N LEU A 45 14.13 9.55 -6.94
CA LEU A 45 13.09 9.08 -7.86
C LEU A 45 11.76 9.80 -7.63
N LEU A 46 11.38 10.00 -6.37
CA LEU A 46 10.10 10.64 -6.00
C LEU A 46 10.05 12.12 -6.39
N LEU A 47 11.13 12.87 -6.17
CA LEU A 47 11.13 14.33 -6.30
C LEU A 47 11.66 14.83 -7.65
N ASN A 48 12.52 14.05 -8.31
CA ASN A 48 13.26 14.51 -9.49
C ASN A 48 12.94 13.72 -10.77
N THR A 49 12.03 12.76 -10.72
CA THR A 49 11.65 11.98 -11.90
C THR A 49 10.16 11.99 -12.21
N SER A 50 9.82 11.81 -13.49
CA SER A 50 8.44 11.78 -13.99
C SER A 50 8.30 10.76 -15.11
N THR A 51 7.15 10.10 -15.16
CA THR A 51 6.69 9.24 -16.26
C THR A 51 5.96 10.02 -17.36
N GLU A 52 5.85 11.35 -17.23
CA GLU A 52 5.03 12.25 -18.07
C GLU A 52 3.51 11.99 -18.01
N HIS A 53 3.10 10.88 -17.39
CA HIS A 53 1.71 10.48 -17.22
C HIS A 53 1.27 10.65 -15.76
N LEU A 54 0.23 11.46 -15.51
CA LEU A 54 -0.23 11.79 -14.16
C LEU A 54 -0.59 10.56 -13.32
N THR A 55 -1.40 9.64 -13.86
CA THR A 55 -1.80 8.41 -13.16
C THR A 55 -0.58 7.57 -12.77
N GLN A 56 0.37 7.42 -13.70
CA GLN A 56 1.58 6.65 -13.44
C GLN A 56 2.48 7.35 -12.42
N ASN A 57 2.63 8.68 -12.46
CA ASN A 57 3.37 9.43 -11.46
C ASN A 57 2.78 9.25 -10.05
N TRP A 58 1.45 9.29 -9.93
CA TRP A 58 0.78 9.07 -8.67
C TRP A 58 1.01 7.65 -8.13
N LEU A 59 0.81 6.63 -8.98
CA LEU A 59 1.02 5.23 -8.60
C LEU A 59 2.49 4.96 -8.22
N THR A 60 3.42 5.43 -9.05
CA THR A 60 4.86 5.33 -8.79
C THR A 60 5.23 6.04 -7.51
N GLY A 61 4.75 7.26 -7.28
CA GLY A 61 5.00 8.00 -6.05
C GLY A 61 4.50 7.26 -4.81
N HIS A 62 3.30 6.68 -4.89
CA HIS A 62 2.76 5.85 -3.80
C HIS A 62 3.63 4.62 -3.52
N MET A 63 4.01 3.88 -4.58
CA MET A 63 4.92 2.72 -4.42
C MET A 63 6.26 3.12 -3.80
N LEU A 64 6.88 4.21 -4.26
CA LEU A 64 8.16 4.69 -3.72
C LEU A 64 8.07 5.05 -2.22
N VAL A 65 6.96 5.65 -1.79
CA VAL A 65 6.72 5.94 -0.36
C VAL A 65 6.56 4.65 0.45
N ILE A 66 5.82 3.66 -0.07
CA ILE A 66 5.68 2.36 0.60
C ILE A 66 7.04 1.67 0.75
N GLU A 67 7.84 1.67 -0.31
CA GLU A 67 9.20 1.09 -0.29
C GLU A 67 10.09 1.82 0.72
N LEU A 68 10.00 3.15 0.81
CA LEU A 68 10.77 3.94 1.77
C LEU A 68 10.38 3.59 3.21
N LEU A 69 9.08 3.51 3.49
CA LEU A 69 8.57 3.16 4.82
C LEU A 69 8.92 1.72 5.18
N THR A 70 8.79 0.78 4.24
CA THR A 70 9.16 -0.63 4.43
C THR A 70 10.65 -0.79 4.70
N ALA A 71 11.50 -0.10 3.92
CA ALA A 71 12.94 -0.10 4.15
C ALA A 71 13.31 0.53 5.49
N SER A 72 12.62 1.59 5.90
CA SER A 72 12.83 2.21 7.22
C SER A 72 12.48 1.27 8.36
N ASP A 73 11.36 0.55 8.25
CA ASP A 73 10.95 -0.41 9.26
C ASP A 73 11.95 -1.56 9.37
N TYR A 74 12.25 -2.22 8.26
CA TYR A 74 13.08 -3.43 8.26
C TYR A 74 14.57 -3.18 8.55
N LEU A 75 15.08 -1.98 8.25
CA LEU A 75 16.51 -1.66 8.44
C LEU A 75 16.79 -0.82 9.68
N LEU A 76 15.85 0.03 10.14
CA LEU A 76 16.07 0.94 11.26
C LEU A 76 15.33 0.54 12.52
N VAL A 77 14.03 0.25 12.39
CA VAL A 77 13.11 0.14 13.53
C VAL A 77 13.09 -1.28 14.08
N THR A 78 12.81 -2.24 13.22
CA THR A 78 12.60 -3.64 13.56
C THR A 78 13.91 -4.41 13.44
N ASP A 79 14.25 -5.25 14.43
CA ASP A 79 15.35 -6.21 14.23
C ASP A 79 14.86 -7.38 13.39
N ALA A 80 14.87 -7.18 12.07
CA ALA A 80 14.24 -8.09 11.12
C ALA A 80 14.74 -9.55 11.27
N HIS A 81 16.00 -9.77 11.66
CA HIS A 81 16.54 -11.13 11.80
C HIS A 81 15.98 -11.88 13.03
N GLU A 82 15.71 -11.14 14.11
CA GLU A 82 15.23 -11.71 15.38
C GLU A 82 13.70 -11.69 15.49
N GLU A 83 13.04 -10.69 14.94
CA GLU A 83 11.59 -10.49 15.09
C GLU A 83 10.80 -11.11 13.93
N LEU A 84 11.29 -11.00 12.69
CA LEU A 84 10.59 -11.45 11.49
C LEU A 84 11.05 -12.86 11.11
N ARG A 85 10.70 -13.86 11.93
CA ARG A 85 11.06 -15.26 11.69
C ARG A 85 9.96 -16.05 11.00
N GLN A 86 10.35 -17.03 10.18
CA GLN A 86 9.42 -18.03 9.64
C GLN A 86 9.00 -18.99 10.74
N SER A 87 7.73 -19.38 10.79
CA SER A 87 7.18 -20.23 11.86
C SER A 87 7.81 -21.62 11.91
N SER A 88 8.38 -22.09 10.81
CA SER A 88 9.11 -23.37 10.74
C SER A 88 10.55 -23.30 11.27
N SER A 89 11.10 -22.10 11.45
CA SER A 89 12.48 -21.92 11.92
C SER A 89 12.51 -21.62 13.41
N VAL A 90 13.19 -22.48 14.18
CA VAL A 90 13.42 -22.26 15.62
C VAL A 90 14.54 -21.25 15.85
N ALA A 91 15.56 -21.25 14.98
CA ALA A 91 16.73 -20.40 15.09
C ALA A 91 16.57 -19.06 14.36
N SER A 92 17.31 -18.05 14.82
CA SER A 92 17.46 -16.76 14.13
C SER A 92 18.17 -16.95 12.79
N ILE A 93 17.75 -16.17 11.79
CA ILE A 93 18.35 -16.19 10.45
C ILE A 93 19.76 -15.59 10.45
N SER A 94 20.15 -14.87 11.50
CA SER A 94 21.48 -14.27 11.66
C SER A 94 22.62 -15.30 11.54
N ALA A 95 22.40 -16.51 12.07
CA ALA A 95 23.37 -17.60 12.04
C ALA A 95 23.51 -18.32 10.69
N ALA A 96 22.56 -18.14 9.78
CA ALA A 96 22.55 -18.80 8.48
C ALA A 96 23.62 -18.22 7.53
N PRO A 97 24.12 -18.99 6.55
CA PRO A 97 25.01 -18.45 5.51
C PRO A 97 24.30 -17.37 4.68
N PHE A 98 25.07 -16.46 4.07
CA PHE A 98 24.52 -15.30 3.34
C PHE A 98 23.46 -15.65 2.27
N PRO A 99 23.62 -16.69 1.44
CA PRO A 99 22.60 -17.04 0.44
C PRO A 99 21.23 -17.39 1.06
N GLU A 100 21.22 -18.07 2.21
CA GLU A 100 20.00 -18.38 2.95
C GLU A 100 19.35 -17.12 3.52
N ARG A 101 20.16 -16.19 4.05
CA ARG A 101 19.68 -14.87 4.49
C ARG A 101 19.09 -14.05 3.34
N LEU A 102 19.69 -14.11 2.16
CA LEU A 102 19.18 -13.42 0.98
C LEU A 102 17.87 -14.04 0.48
N GLN A 103 17.78 -15.38 0.48
CA GLN A 103 16.54 -16.08 0.18
C GLN A 103 15.43 -15.75 1.19
N TRP A 104 15.78 -15.69 2.48
CA TRP A 104 14.87 -15.26 3.54
C TRP A 104 14.38 -13.82 3.33
N ALA A 105 15.27 -12.89 3.00
CA ALA A 105 14.92 -11.50 2.73
C ALA A 105 13.94 -11.39 1.56
N LEU A 106 14.17 -12.12 0.47
CA LEU A 106 13.24 -12.22 -0.67
C LEU A 106 11.90 -12.81 -0.27
N LYS A 107 11.87 -13.87 0.57
CA LYS A 107 10.62 -14.45 1.05
C LYS A 107 9.85 -13.48 1.95
N LEU A 108 10.54 -12.67 2.75
CA LEU A 108 9.93 -11.68 3.64
C LEU A 108 9.26 -10.56 2.84
N THR A 109 9.98 -9.96 1.89
CA THR A 109 9.47 -8.84 1.07
C THR A 109 8.37 -9.27 0.11
N LEU A 110 8.45 -10.49 -0.42
CA LEU A 110 7.40 -11.06 -1.27
C LEU A 110 6.20 -11.60 -0.48
N ASN A 111 6.21 -11.56 0.86
CA ASN A 111 5.09 -12.01 1.68
C ASN A 111 4.64 -10.90 2.65
N PRO A 112 4.04 -9.81 2.12
CA PRO A 112 3.65 -8.65 2.94
C PRO A 112 2.57 -9.00 3.99
N ARG A 113 1.92 -10.16 3.89
CA ARG A 113 0.93 -10.63 4.87
C ARG A 113 1.56 -11.40 6.04
N GLY A 114 2.83 -11.79 5.93
CA GLY A 114 3.52 -12.57 6.95
C GLY A 114 2.93 -13.96 7.14
N ILE A 115 2.30 -14.57 6.12
CA ILE A 115 1.70 -15.90 6.29
C ILE A 115 2.81 -16.97 6.35
N GLY A 116 2.79 -17.80 7.39
CA GLY A 116 3.89 -18.73 7.71
C GLY A 116 5.04 -18.07 8.48
N TRP A 117 4.82 -16.88 9.05
CA TRP A 117 5.78 -16.18 9.89
C TRP A 117 5.27 -16.06 11.32
N LEU A 118 6.17 -15.85 12.30
CA LEU A 118 5.79 -15.74 13.71
C LEU A 118 4.83 -14.56 13.98
N HIS A 119 4.92 -13.50 13.19
CA HIS A 119 4.03 -12.33 13.25
C HIS A 119 2.76 -12.49 12.39
N GLU A 120 2.46 -13.71 11.92
CA GLU A 120 1.21 -14.01 11.22
C GLU A 120 0.02 -13.63 12.12
N PRO A 121 -0.92 -12.80 11.65
CA PRO A 121 -2.05 -12.33 12.45
C PRO A 121 -3.15 -13.40 12.54
N THR A 122 -2.85 -14.54 13.15
CA THR A 122 -3.74 -15.73 13.16
C THR A 122 -5.14 -15.44 13.69
N ALA A 123 -5.30 -14.52 14.64
CA ALA A 123 -6.60 -14.13 15.19
C ALA A 123 -7.48 -13.34 14.20
N ALA A 124 -6.87 -12.66 13.21
CA ALA A 124 -7.58 -11.86 12.21
C ALA A 124 -7.74 -12.60 10.88
N LEU A 125 -7.07 -13.74 10.69
CA LEU A 125 -7.14 -14.52 9.48
C LEU A 125 -8.25 -15.59 9.57
N PRO A 126 -8.97 -15.84 8.48
CA PRO A 126 -9.89 -16.97 8.43
C PRO A 126 -9.11 -18.29 8.60
N PRO A 127 -9.80 -19.36 9.05
CA PRO A 127 -9.16 -20.66 9.24
C PRO A 127 -8.53 -21.15 7.95
N LYS A 128 -7.42 -21.88 8.09
CA LYS A 128 -6.66 -22.44 6.97
C LYS A 128 -7.58 -23.33 6.11
N PRO A 129 -7.40 -23.31 4.78
CA PRO A 129 -8.27 -24.07 3.90
C PRO A 129 -8.00 -25.55 4.12
N THR A 130 -9.06 -26.32 4.33
CA THR A 130 -9.01 -27.78 4.43
C THR A 130 -9.15 -28.47 3.06
N ALA A 131 -9.44 -27.70 2.01
CA ALA A 131 -9.57 -28.21 0.64
C ALA A 131 -8.23 -28.77 0.11
N SER A 132 -8.32 -29.74 -0.79
CA SER A 132 -7.13 -30.25 -1.48
C SER A 132 -6.47 -29.16 -2.33
N ARG A 133 -5.15 -29.26 -2.54
CA ARG A 133 -4.38 -28.33 -3.39
C ARG A 133 -5.06 -28.04 -4.74
N PRO A 134 -5.45 -29.02 -5.56
CA PRO A 134 -6.03 -28.73 -6.87
C PRO A 134 -7.38 -28.03 -6.76
N SER A 135 -8.23 -28.42 -5.79
CA SER A 135 -9.50 -27.73 -5.55
C SER A 135 -9.28 -26.27 -5.16
N PHE A 136 -8.34 -26.03 -4.25
CA PHE A 136 -7.95 -24.69 -3.84
C PHE A 136 -7.45 -23.84 -5.03
N LEU A 137 -6.57 -24.40 -5.86
CA LEU A 137 -6.05 -23.73 -7.05
C LEU A 137 -7.15 -23.34 -8.03
N ILE A 138 -8.07 -24.25 -8.31
CA ILE A 138 -9.21 -24.00 -9.20
C ILE A 138 -10.09 -22.89 -8.61
N THR A 139 -10.40 -22.94 -7.32
CA THR A 139 -11.19 -21.89 -6.66
C THR A 139 -10.52 -20.51 -6.76
N GLN A 140 -9.20 -20.42 -6.53
CA GLN A 140 -8.48 -19.15 -6.68
C GLN A 140 -8.43 -18.66 -8.13
N ALA A 141 -8.24 -19.58 -9.09
CA ALA A 141 -8.27 -19.22 -10.50
C ALA A 141 -9.65 -18.71 -10.94
N LEU A 142 -10.73 -19.31 -10.44
CA LEU A 142 -12.09 -18.87 -10.69
C LEU A 142 -12.38 -17.51 -10.04
N HIS A 143 -11.95 -17.28 -8.80
CA HIS A 143 -12.04 -15.96 -8.17
C HIS A 143 -11.27 -14.91 -8.97
N LEU A 144 -10.04 -15.21 -9.37
CA LEU A 144 -9.25 -14.31 -10.19
C LEU A 144 -9.95 -13.97 -11.51
N ALA A 145 -10.46 -14.97 -12.23
CA ALA A 145 -11.20 -14.76 -13.46
C ALA A 145 -12.46 -13.91 -13.23
N PHE A 146 -13.20 -14.18 -12.15
CA PHE A 146 -14.37 -13.39 -11.76
C PHE A 146 -14.00 -11.92 -11.48
N TYR A 147 -12.96 -11.66 -10.69
CA TYR A 147 -12.51 -10.31 -10.40
C TYR A 147 -12.03 -9.60 -11.67
N ILE A 148 -11.28 -10.26 -12.55
CA ILE A 148 -10.90 -9.68 -13.85
C ILE A 148 -12.15 -9.30 -14.66
N ALA A 149 -13.14 -10.18 -14.75
CA ALA A 149 -14.38 -9.90 -15.46
C ALA A 149 -15.14 -8.71 -14.83
N LEU A 150 -15.24 -8.67 -13.50
CA LEU A 150 -15.84 -7.56 -12.76
C LEU A 150 -15.11 -6.24 -13.02
N LEU A 151 -13.78 -6.26 -13.01
CA LEU A 151 -12.95 -5.09 -13.31
C LEU A 151 -13.23 -4.57 -14.73
N LEU A 152 -13.33 -5.45 -15.72
CA LEU A 152 -13.66 -5.08 -17.10
C LEU A 152 -15.07 -4.48 -17.21
N VAL A 153 -16.06 -5.07 -16.53
CA VAL A 153 -17.45 -4.57 -16.52
C VAL A 153 -17.52 -3.19 -15.88
N VAL A 154 -16.94 -3.01 -14.70
CA VAL A 154 -16.95 -1.72 -13.99
C VAL A 154 -16.15 -0.68 -14.76
N GLY A 155 -15.00 -1.04 -15.32
CA GLY A 155 -14.23 -0.15 -16.20
C GLY A 155 -15.07 0.32 -17.40
N ARG A 156 -15.82 -0.59 -18.03
CA ARG A 156 -16.71 -0.24 -19.15
C ARG A 156 -17.89 0.62 -18.71
N ALA A 157 -18.53 0.32 -17.59
CA ALA A 157 -19.63 1.10 -17.04
C ALA A 157 -19.17 2.53 -16.70
N THR A 158 -18.02 2.66 -16.04
CA THR A 158 -17.39 3.95 -15.70
C THR A 158 -17.07 4.74 -16.97
N SER A 159 -16.54 4.08 -18.01
CA SER A 159 -16.28 4.68 -19.33
C SER A 159 -17.54 5.08 -20.11
N SER A 160 -18.74 4.75 -19.61
CA SER A 160 -20.01 5.13 -20.23
C SER A 160 -20.63 6.36 -19.57
N ILE A 161 -20.08 6.82 -18.43
CA ILE A 161 -20.60 7.97 -17.69
C ILE A 161 -19.94 9.25 -18.23
N PRO A 162 -20.70 10.17 -18.86
CA PRO A 162 -20.11 11.33 -19.54
C PRO A 162 -19.31 12.28 -18.65
N THR A 163 -19.70 12.41 -17.38
CA THR A 163 -18.96 13.20 -16.38
C THR A 163 -17.62 12.60 -15.98
N LEU A 164 -17.36 11.36 -16.40
CA LEU A 164 -16.10 10.63 -16.21
C LEU A 164 -15.33 10.49 -17.53
N HIS A 165 -15.71 11.19 -18.60
CA HIS A 165 -14.91 11.16 -19.83
C HIS A 165 -13.69 12.08 -19.73
N LYS A 166 -12.60 11.66 -20.39
CA LYS A 166 -11.38 12.44 -20.59
C LYS A 166 -11.76 13.77 -21.26
N GLY A 167 -11.56 14.89 -20.55
CA GLY A 167 -11.91 16.24 -21.02
C GLY A 167 -13.17 16.85 -20.38
N SER A 168 -13.89 16.12 -19.52
CA SER A 168 -14.93 16.72 -18.67
C SER A 168 -14.29 17.70 -17.66
N PRO A 169 -14.88 18.88 -17.41
CA PRO A 169 -14.39 19.79 -16.39
C PRO A 169 -14.53 19.17 -14.99
N GLY A 170 -13.42 18.91 -14.30
CA GLY A 170 -13.39 18.43 -12.91
C GLY A 170 -12.95 16.98 -12.71
N LEU A 171 -13.50 16.32 -11.67
CA LEU A 171 -13.15 15.00 -11.13
C LEU A 171 -13.09 13.83 -12.13
N GLY A 172 -13.64 14.01 -13.35
CA GLY A 172 -13.74 12.98 -14.35
C GLY A 172 -12.40 12.34 -14.72
N MET A 173 -11.31 13.11 -14.76
CA MET A 173 -9.98 12.55 -15.11
C MET A 173 -9.35 11.69 -13.99
N LEU A 174 -9.77 11.88 -12.73
CA LEU A 174 -9.25 11.16 -11.56
C LEU A 174 -10.06 9.90 -11.27
N VAL A 175 -11.37 9.97 -11.50
CA VAL A 175 -12.28 8.81 -11.38
C VAL A 175 -12.22 7.92 -12.63
N SER A 176 -12.02 8.49 -13.83
CA SER A 176 -11.76 7.70 -15.05
C SER A 176 -10.31 7.23 -15.17
N GLY A 177 -9.40 7.83 -14.41
CA GLY A 177 -7.96 7.71 -14.58
C GLY A 177 -7.32 6.52 -13.88
N GLY A 178 -8.09 5.55 -13.41
CA GLY A 178 -7.51 4.33 -12.85
C GLY A 178 -7.01 4.44 -11.41
N VAL A 179 -6.87 5.61 -10.79
CA VAL A 179 -6.33 5.78 -9.42
C VAL A 179 -6.97 4.85 -8.37
N PHE A 180 -8.30 4.75 -8.34
CA PHE A 180 -9.01 3.85 -7.43
C PHE A 180 -8.85 2.37 -7.81
N PHE A 181 -8.87 2.10 -9.12
CA PHE A 181 -8.81 0.77 -9.70
C PHE A 181 -7.40 0.18 -9.70
N ASP A 182 -6.38 1.01 -9.84
CA ASP A 182 -4.95 0.70 -9.96
C ASP A 182 -4.33 0.56 -8.57
N CYS A 183 -4.80 1.30 -7.56
CA CYS A 183 -4.47 0.97 -6.17
C CYS A 183 -5.05 -0.39 -5.76
N PHE A 184 -6.28 -0.71 -6.19
CA PHE A 184 -6.81 -2.05 -6.02
C PHE A 184 -6.03 -3.08 -6.84
N LEU A 185 -5.76 -2.81 -8.12
CA LEU A 185 -5.09 -3.74 -9.04
C LEU A 185 -3.63 -3.98 -8.66
N SER A 186 -2.89 -2.98 -8.19
CA SER A 186 -1.50 -3.15 -7.73
C SER A 186 -1.43 -4.03 -6.48
N VAL A 187 -2.29 -3.77 -5.49
CA VAL A 187 -2.44 -4.64 -4.30
C VAL A 187 -2.81 -6.07 -4.69
N TRP A 188 -3.69 -6.23 -5.68
CA TRP A 188 -4.13 -7.54 -6.16
C TRP A 188 -3.11 -8.24 -7.06
N VAL A 189 -2.44 -7.56 -7.98
CA VAL A 189 -1.40 -8.11 -8.87
C VAL A 189 -0.17 -8.49 -8.08
N CYS A 190 0.25 -7.68 -7.09
CA CYS A 190 1.25 -8.09 -6.11
C CYS A 190 0.79 -9.34 -5.35
N GLY A 191 -0.49 -9.41 -4.97
CA GLY A 191 -1.10 -10.62 -4.42
C GLY A 191 -1.02 -11.84 -5.35
N ILE A 192 -1.30 -11.68 -6.64
CA ILE A 192 -1.33 -12.74 -7.67
C ILE A 192 0.08 -13.20 -8.07
N LEU A 193 1.06 -12.29 -8.20
CA LEU A 193 2.44 -12.65 -8.51
C LEU A 193 3.12 -13.34 -7.33
N THR A 194 2.81 -12.89 -6.11
CA THR A 194 3.16 -13.59 -4.87
C THR A 194 2.56 -15.01 -4.85
N THR A 195 1.30 -15.12 -5.23
CA THR A 195 0.55 -16.37 -5.38
C THR A 195 1.19 -17.32 -6.39
N ALA A 196 1.53 -16.83 -7.59
CA ALA A 196 2.16 -17.60 -8.66
C ALA A 196 3.55 -18.16 -8.26
N ARG A 197 4.34 -17.39 -7.50
CA ARG A 197 5.66 -17.82 -7.04
C ARG A 197 5.59 -18.80 -5.87
N ILE A 198 4.64 -18.61 -4.95
CA ILE A 198 4.32 -19.56 -3.87
C ILE A 198 3.97 -20.95 -4.42
N PHE A 199 3.33 -21.03 -5.60
CA PHE A 199 3.00 -22.31 -6.24
C PHE A 199 4.19 -23.11 -6.77
N SER A 200 5.37 -22.49 -6.94
CA SER A 200 6.59 -23.17 -7.40
C SER A 200 7.36 -23.90 -6.27
N THR A 201 7.03 -23.65 -5.00
CA THR A 201 7.69 -24.28 -3.84
C THR A 201 6.78 -25.31 -3.16
N PRO A 202 7.17 -26.59 -3.07
CA PRO A 202 6.47 -27.59 -2.27
C PRO A 202 6.38 -27.14 -0.79
N GLY A 203 5.18 -27.12 -0.21
CA GLY A 203 4.94 -26.78 1.21
C GLY A 203 4.32 -25.41 1.50
N SER A 204 4.13 -24.53 0.50
CA SER A 204 3.67 -23.14 0.71
C SER A 204 2.18 -22.88 0.41
N MET A 205 1.36 -23.93 0.25
CA MET A 205 -0.01 -23.82 -0.31
C MET A 205 -1.07 -23.14 0.58
N HIS A 206 -0.81 -22.98 1.87
CA HIS A 206 -1.82 -22.45 2.81
C HIS A 206 -1.96 -20.92 2.77
N ILE A 207 -1.18 -20.24 1.91
CA ILE A 207 -0.97 -18.78 1.93
C ILE A 207 -2.15 -17.97 1.36
N LEU A 208 -3.24 -18.59 0.91
CA LEU A 208 -4.21 -17.90 0.05
C LEU A 208 -5.71 -18.10 0.33
N SER A 209 -6.12 -18.86 1.35
CA SER A 209 -7.55 -18.82 1.73
C SER A 209 -7.80 -17.74 2.76
N GLY A 210 -8.31 -16.62 2.30
CA GLY A 210 -9.06 -15.73 3.14
C GLY A 210 -9.76 -14.67 2.32
N ASN A 211 -10.88 -14.16 2.85
CA ASN A 211 -11.54 -12.98 2.31
C ASN A 211 -10.49 -11.85 2.28
N SER A 212 -9.96 -11.58 1.09
CA SER A 212 -8.76 -10.80 0.83
C SER A 212 -8.92 -9.30 1.11
N GLU A 213 -10.17 -8.85 1.32
CA GLU A 213 -10.53 -7.43 1.42
C GLU A 213 -10.28 -6.85 2.82
N GLU A 214 -10.45 -7.62 3.90
CA GLU A 214 -10.36 -7.07 5.27
C GLU A 214 -8.93 -7.02 5.86
N SER A 215 -8.00 -7.87 5.42
CA SER A 215 -6.71 -8.03 6.13
C SER A 215 -5.60 -7.10 5.62
N PHE A 216 -5.51 -6.88 4.31
CA PHE A 216 -4.46 -6.03 3.73
C PHE A 216 -4.74 -4.54 3.98
N GLY A 217 -5.98 -4.11 3.74
CA GLY A 217 -6.42 -2.74 4.02
C GLY A 217 -6.16 -2.38 5.48
N THR A 218 -6.56 -3.24 6.43
CA THR A 218 -6.42 -2.99 7.87
C THR A 218 -4.96 -2.88 8.33
N LYS A 219 -4.04 -3.70 7.80
CA LYS A 219 -2.61 -3.62 8.19
C LYS A 219 -1.84 -2.52 7.47
N PHE A 220 -2.13 -2.27 6.20
CA PHE A 220 -1.58 -1.14 5.46
C PHE A 220 -2.06 0.18 6.07
N PHE A 221 -3.36 0.28 6.39
CA PHE A 221 -3.89 1.39 7.18
C PHE A 221 -3.30 1.42 8.59
N ALA A 222 -3.06 0.30 9.27
CA ALA A 222 -2.46 0.30 10.61
C ALA A 222 -0.98 0.73 10.59
N LEU A 223 -0.21 0.37 9.55
CA LEU A 223 1.16 0.82 9.33
C LEU A 223 1.21 2.32 8.98
N LEU A 224 0.31 2.76 8.09
CA LEU A 224 0.11 4.19 7.80
C LEU A 224 -0.40 4.96 9.01
N LEU A 225 -1.31 4.40 9.82
CA LEU A 225 -1.81 5.01 11.05
C LEU A 225 -0.75 4.99 12.15
N SER A 226 0.08 3.95 12.27
CA SER A 226 1.12 3.89 13.31
C SER A 226 2.23 4.89 13.00
N HIS A 227 2.67 4.96 11.74
CA HIS A 227 3.59 6.00 11.27
C HIS A 227 2.95 7.38 11.33
N ALA A 228 1.71 7.56 10.86
CA ALA A 228 1.03 8.86 10.92
C ALA A 228 0.76 9.29 12.36
N LYS A 229 0.42 8.40 13.30
CA LYS A 229 0.27 8.73 14.73
C LYS A 229 1.60 9.09 15.35
N LEU A 230 2.67 8.35 15.06
CA LEU A 230 4.01 8.62 15.57
C LEU A 230 4.55 9.96 15.03
N VAL A 231 4.40 10.21 13.73
CA VAL A 231 4.83 11.45 13.06
C VAL A 231 3.94 12.63 13.46
N ALA A 232 2.61 12.49 13.48
CA ALA A 232 1.70 13.56 13.87
C ALA A 232 1.88 13.98 15.34
N HIS A 233 2.10 13.02 16.24
CA HIS A 233 2.23 13.29 17.67
C HIS A 233 3.66 13.71 18.08
N ARG A 234 4.70 13.02 17.59
CA ARG A 234 6.08 13.27 18.04
C ARG A 234 6.87 14.23 17.14
N VAL A 235 6.55 14.31 15.85
CA VAL A 235 7.33 15.10 14.89
C VAL A 235 6.63 16.40 14.52
N MET A 236 5.30 16.39 14.34
CA MET A 236 4.55 17.54 13.80
C MET A 236 3.72 18.35 14.81
N GLY A 237 3.54 17.88 16.06
CA GLY A 237 2.88 18.66 17.12
C GLY A 237 1.46 19.16 16.80
N LEU A 238 0.67 18.42 16.01
CA LEU A 238 -0.59 18.92 15.45
C LEU A 238 -1.68 19.13 16.52
N ARG A 239 -2.28 20.33 16.54
CA ARG A 239 -3.37 20.74 17.47
C ARG A 239 -4.76 20.22 17.04
N PRO A 240 -5.71 20.05 17.98
CA PRO A 240 -7.11 19.70 17.68
C PRO A 240 -7.78 20.72 16.75
N GLY A 241 -8.49 20.25 15.70
CA GLY A 241 -9.29 21.10 14.80
C GLY A 241 -8.86 21.13 13.32
N SER A 242 -7.76 20.49 12.94
CA SER A 242 -7.37 20.34 11.53
C SER A 242 -8.27 19.34 10.79
N THR A 243 -8.36 19.40 9.46
CA THR A 243 -9.18 18.44 8.70
C THR A 243 -8.69 16.99 8.77
N MET A 244 -7.42 16.76 9.15
CA MET A 244 -6.91 15.43 9.50
C MET A 244 -7.56 14.89 10.79
N SER A 245 -7.93 15.76 11.73
CA SER A 245 -8.65 15.36 12.95
C SER A 245 -10.08 14.91 12.67
N ALA A 246 -10.72 15.41 11.61
CA ALA A 246 -12.06 14.95 11.19
C ALA A 246 -12.04 13.50 10.68
N TYR A 247 -11.01 13.08 9.93
CA TYR A 247 -10.85 11.69 9.51
C TYR A 247 -10.65 10.75 10.71
N ALA A 248 -9.85 11.17 11.69
CA ALA A 248 -9.66 10.41 12.92
C ALA A 248 -10.97 10.27 13.73
N VAL A 249 -11.80 11.32 13.78
CA VAL A 249 -13.12 11.28 14.44
C VAL A 249 -14.05 10.30 13.73
N VAL A 250 -14.11 10.32 12.40
CA VAL A 250 -15.00 9.41 11.65
C VAL A 250 -14.58 7.95 11.80
N ILE A 251 -13.28 7.65 11.75
CA ILE A 251 -12.76 6.29 12.01
C ILE A 251 -13.11 5.86 13.44
N THR A 252 -13.00 6.76 14.42
CA THR A 252 -13.37 6.46 15.81
C THR A 252 -14.88 6.19 15.95
N LEU A 253 -15.73 6.93 15.24
CA LEU A 253 -17.18 6.70 15.21
C LEU A 253 -17.52 5.37 14.52
N GLU A 254 -16.81 5.00 13.46
CA GLU A 254 -16.95 3.71 12.79
C GLU A 254 -16.59 2.55 13.74
N ASP A 255 -15.47 2.66 14.46
CA ASP A 255 -15.05 1.67 15.46
C ASP A 255 -16.10 1.52 16.58
N ILE A 256 -16.67 2.63 17.05
CA ILE A 256 -17.75 2.63 18.06
C ILE A 256 -19.02 1.96 17.50
N ALA A 257 -19.38 2.23 16.24
CA ALA A 257 -20.54 1.63 15.60
C ALA A 257 -20.36 0.11 15.42
N ILE A 258 -19.18 -0.34 15.00
CA ILE A 258 -18.84 -1.76 14.87
C ILE A 258 -18.87 -2.44 16.24
N ALA A 259 -18.27 -1.82 17.27
CA ALA A 259 -18.27 -2.36 18.63
C ALA A 259 -19.69 -2.47 19.22
N THR A 260 -20.52 -1.44 19.01
CA THR A 260 -21.93 -1.44 19.42
C THR A 260 -22.72 -2.51 18.67
N GLY A 261 -22.52 -2.62 17.35
CA GLY A 261 -23.18 -3.65 16.54
C GLY A 261 -22.85 -5.07 16.99
N LYS A 262 -21.57 -5.33 17.32
CA LYS A 262 -21.13 -6.62 17.89
C LYS A 262 -21.79 -6.91 19.24
N LYS A 263 -21.87 -5.92 20.14
CA LYS A 263 -22.53 -6.06 21.45
C LYS A 263 -24.04 -6.32 21.33
N LEU A 264 -24.68 -5.78 20.30
CA LEU A 264 -26.10 -5.98 20.02
C LEU A 264 -26.40 -7.27 19.22
N GLY A 265 -25.39 -8.10 18.93
CA GLY A 265 -25.57 -9.35 18.19
C GLY A 265 -25.92 -9.15 16.70
N LEU A 266 -25.64 -7.97 16.15
CA LEU A 266 -25.93 -7.61 14.76
C LEU A 266 -24.91 -8.26 13.81
N ASN A 267 -25.02 -9.57 13.61
CA ASN A 267 -24.14 -10.36 12.73
C ASN A 267 -24.87 -10.90 11.48
N SER A 268 -25.83 -10.14 10.95
CA SER A 268 -26.56 -10.53 9.75
C SER A 268 -25.80 -10.14 8.48
N ARG A 269 -26.07 -10.84 7.37
CA ARG A 269 -25.55 -10.48 6.04
C ARG A 269 -25.90 -9.04 5.64
N VAL A 270 -27.02 -8.53 6.13
CA VAL A 270 -27.48 -7.15 5.89
C VAL A 270 -26.54 -6.14 6.54
N TRP A 271 -26.08 -6.38 7.77
CA TRP A 271 -25.12 -5.49 8.44
C TRP A 271 -23.76 -5.48 7.75
N LYS A 272 -23.31 -6.61 7.21
CA LYS A 272 -22.11 -6.67 6.38
C LYS A 272 -22.28 -5.85 5.09
N ALA A 273 -23.42 -5.99 4.41
CA ALA A 273 -23.73 -5.20 3.23
C ALA A 273 -23.80 -3.70 3.54
N ALA A 274 -24.42 -3.31 4.66
CA ALA A 274 -24.47 -1.93 5.12
C ALA A 274 -23.07 -1.37 5.44
N GLY A 275 -22.20 -2.18 6.05
CA GLY A 275 -20.79 -1.84 6.26
C GLY A 275 -20.05 -1.58 4.95
N TYR A 276 -20.19 -2.47 3.95
CA TYR A 276 -19.58 -2.25 2.64
C TYR A 276 -20.12 -1.01 1.92
N VAL A 277 -21.43 -0.77 1.98
CA VAL A 277 -22.05 0.44 1.42
C VAL A 277 -21.54 1.70 2.13
N TRP A 278 -21.40 1.65 3.46
CA TRP A 278 -20.84 2.73 4.25
C TRP A 278 -19.39 3.04 3.84
N VAL A 279 -18.52 2.03 3.81
CA VAL A 279 -17.11 2.20 3.40
C VAL A 279 -17.02 2.76 1.98
N LEU A 280 -17.80 2.21 1.05
CA LEU A 280 -17.83 2.69 -0.34
C LEU A 280 -18.31 4.15 -0.41
N THR A 281 -19.36 4.50 0.32
CA THR A 281 -19.91 5.86 0.37
C THR A 281 -18.89 6.83 0.96
N TRP A 282 -18.30 6.47 2.09
CA TRP A 282 -17.32 7.31 2.76
C TRP A 282 -16.06 7.51 1.91
N LEU A 283 -15.58 6.46 1.26
CA LEU A 283 -14.44 6.54 0.35
C LEU A 283 -14.77 7.40 -0.88
N THR A 284 -15.99 7.29 -1.42
CA THR A 284 -16.47 8.13 -2.53
C THR A 284 -16.56 9.61 -2.15
N LEU A 285 -16.90 9.93 -0.91
CA LEU A 285 -17.02 11.33 -0.44
C LEU A 285 -15.68 11.92 0.02
N SER A 286 -14.82 11.11 0.63
CA SER A 286 -13.55 11.57 1.21
C SER A 286 -12.47 11.85 0.17
N VAL A 287 -12.42 11.06 -0.91
CA VAL A 287 -11.44 11.21 -1.99
C VAL A 287 -11.56 12.58 -2.67
N PRO A 288 -12.73 13.04 -3.15
CA PRO A 288 -12.89 14.38 -3.74
C PRO A 288 -12.43 15.50 -2.81
N ILE A 289 -12.85 15.48 -1.54
CA ILE A 289 -12.51 16.51 -0.54
C ILE A 289 -11.00 16.58 -0.28
N TRP A 290 -10.34 15.43 -0.23
CA TRP A 290 -8.89 15.36 -0.08
C TRP A 290 -8.18 15.86 -1.33
N MET A 291 -8.66 15.48 -2.51
CA MET A 291 -8.07 15.86 -3.80
C MET A 291 -8.26 17.34 -4.13
N ASP A 292 -9.42 17.93 -3.83
CA ASP A 292 -9.70 19.34 -4.04
C ASP A 292 -8.71 20.23 -3.28
N LYS A 293 -8.28 19.81 -2.09
CA LYS A 293 -7.23 20.50 -1.34
C LYS A 293 -5.87 20.41 -2.00
N GLN A 294 -5.54 19.27 -2.62
CA GLN A 294 -4.31 19.14 -3.39
C GLN A 294 -4.34 20.02 -4.66
N ILE A 295 -5.47 20.06 -5.35
CA ILE A 295 -5.68 20.93 -6.51
C ILE A 295 -5.56 22.41 -6.08
N ALA A 296 -6.27 22.81 -5.02
CA ALA A 296 -6.26 24.18 -4.50
C ALA A 296 -4.89 24.62 -3.97
N ALA A 297 -4.12 23.70 -3.38
CA ALA A 297 -2.73 23.94 -2.96
C ALA A 297 -1.74 23.97 -4.13
N GLY A 298 -2.20 23.81 -5.38
CA GLY A 298 -1.36 23.90 -6.56
C GLY A 298 -0.49 22.66 -6.82
N PHE A 299 -0.72 21.55 -6.12
CA PHE A 299 -0.07 20.28 -6.44
C PHE A 299 -0.50 19.74 -7.81
N MET A 300 -1.67 20.15 -8.30
CA MET A 300 -2.18 19.81 -9.62
C MET A 300 -2.67 21.08 -10.34
N ASP A 301 -1.78 21.72 -11.11
CA ASP A 301 -2.15 22.89 -11.91
C ASP A 301 -2.74 22.43 -13.26
N MET A 302 -4.04 22.69 -13.45
CA MET A 302 -4.78 22.32 -14.67
C MET A 302 -4.60 23.31 -15.83
N LYS A 303 -3.86 24.42 -15.66
CA LYS A 303 -3.80 25.48 -16.67
C LYS A 303 -2.78 25.29 -17.79
N SER A 304 -1.91 24.28 -17.72
CA SER A 304 -0.93 24.03 -18.79
C SER A 304 -1.57 23.24 -19.93
N LYS A 305 -1.81 23.92 -21.07
CA LYS A 305 -2.30 23.35 -22.34
C LYS A 305 -1.38 22.29 -22.99
N GLY A 306 -0.44 21.70 -22.25
CA GLY A 306 0.50 20.70 -22.78
C GLY A 306 1.14 19.77 -21.75
N GLY A 307 0.64 19.70 -20.51
CA GLY A 307 1.16 18.76 -19.51
C GLY A 307 1.04 19.29 -18.09
N MET A 308 0.57 18.44 -17.17
CA MET A 308 0.43 18.77 -15.76
C MET A 308 1.80 18.69 -15.07
N THR A 309 2.33 19.82 -14.60
CA THR A 309 3.58 19.88 -13.83
C THR A 309 3.28 19.88 -12.34
N LEU A 310 3.76 18.87 -11.59
CA LEU A 310 3.79 18.92 -10.12
C LEU A 310 4.79 20.00 -9.68
N LYS A 311 4.32 21.05 -8.99
CA LYS A 311 5.20 22.04 -8.36
C LYS A 311 5.37 21.69 -6.88
N PHE A 312 6.50 21.08 -6.52
CA PHE A 312 6.88 20.85 -5.12
C PHE A 312 7.45 22.12 -4.42
N ALA A 313 7.56 23.25 -5.11
CA ALA A 313 8.19 24.47 -4.60
C ALA A 313 7.47 25.11 -3.40
N ALA A 314 6.19 24.83 -3.17
CA ALA A 314 5.40 25.53 -2.14
C ALA A 314 5.69 25.09 -0.68
N LEU A 315 6.50 24.06 -0.44
CA LEU A 315 6.88 23.65 0.92
C LEU A 315 8.09 24.43 1.47
N GLY A 316 8.87 25.11 0.62
CA GLY A 316 10.00 25.94 1.04
C GLY A 316 9.60 27.32 1.56
N ASP A 317 8.60 27.94 0.94
CA ASP A 317 8.18 29.31 1.27
C ASP A 317 7.29 29.40 2.52
N LEU A 318 6.70 28.28 2.96
CA LEU A 318 5.86 28.26 4.16
C LEU A 318 6.65 28.26 5.48
N TYR A 319 7.98 28.19 5.42
CA TYR A 319 8.86 28.10 6.61
C TYR A 319 9.68 29.38 6.87
N ILE A 320 9.50 30.44 6.06
CA ILE A 320 10.25 31.70 6.20
C ILE A 320 9.43 32.81 6.90
N ASP A 321 8.11 32.66 7.06
CA ASP A 321 7.24 33.67 7.72
C ASP A 321 6.50 33.12 8.97
N MET A 322 7.21 32.39 9.84
CA MET A 322 6.76 32.10 11.22
C MET A 322 7.85 32.37 12.25
#